data_AF-A0A958IQL0-F1
#
_entry.id   AF-A0A958IQL0-F1
#
_cell.length_a   1.000
_cell.length_b   1.000
_cell.length_c   1.000
_cell.angle_alpha   90.00
_cell.angle_beta   90.00
_cell.angle_gamma   90.00
#
_symmetry.space_group_name_H-M   'P 1'
#
loop_
_entity.id
_entity.type
_entity.pdbx_description
1 polymer ?
#
loop_
_entity_poly.entity_id
_entity_poly.type
_entity_poly.pdbx_seq_one_letter_code
_entity_poly.pdbx_strand_id
1 'polypeptide(L)'
;LYRSVAAAAILLLGIFIGKTFFSPAIDPTKIAKADDPLLQAAAVNARTQNYLEKSKVLLVGLVNFEPGAQDPQSIDLTRFRQASQNLIAEAGYLKPALQQTRQQRLGKLVNDLELLLIQIANLEAENDLSAIEVIKSGMDERGILLKINLEEMRQTAPRKTDEDVERGA
;
A
#
# COMPACT_ATOMS: atom_id res chain seq x y z
N LEU A 1 -5.85 -19.11 -38.22
CA LEU A 1 -5.08 -19.50 -37.01
C LEU A 1 -3.71 -18.79 -36.86
N TYR A 2 -3.49 -17.61 -37.46
CA TYR A 2 -2.17 -16.92 -37.38
C TYR A 2 -2.18 -15.56 -36.65
N ARG A 3 -3.33 -15.11 -36.10
CA ARG A 3 -3.41 -13.82 -35.40
C ARG A 3 -3.05 -13.90 -33.91
N SER A 4 -3.12 -15.08 -33.30
CA SER A 4 -2.92 -15.25 -31.85
C SER A 4 -1.44 -15.42 -31.47
N VAL A 5 -0.57 -15.78 -32.41
CA VAL A 5 0.87 -16.00 -32.16
C VAL A 5 1.63 -14.66 -32.04
N ALA A 6 1.17 -13.62 -32.75
CA ALA A 6 1.80 -12.31 -32.72
C ALA A 6 1.65 -11.60 -31.35
N ALA A 7 0.51 -11.77 -30.67
CA ALA A 7 0.26 -11.13 -29.39
C ALA A 7 1.12 -11.72 -28.25
N ALA A 8 1.37 -13.02 -28.26
CA ALA A 8 2.19 -13.69 -27.26
C ALA A 8 3.67 -13.27 -27.32
N ALA A 9 4.19 -12.99 -28.52
CA ALA A 9 5.58 -12.54 -28.71
C ALA A 9 5.83 -11.13 -28.15
N ILE A 10 4.83 -10.23 -28.25
CA ILE A 10 4.95 -8.85 -27.75
C ILE A 10 4.92 -8.81 -26.22
N LEU A 11 4.09 -9.63 -25.58
CA LEU A 11 4.05 -9.72 -24.11
C LEU A 11 5.36 -10.27 -23.53
N LEU A 12 5.96 -11.27 -24.18
CA LEU A 12 7.25 -11.80 -23.74
C LEU A 12 8.39 -10.77 -23.91
N LEU A 13 8.37 -9.97 -24.98
CA LEU A 13 9.35 -8.90 -25.17
C LEU A 13 9.21 -7.78 -24.14
N GLY A 14 7.98 -7.41 -23.79
CA GLY A 14 7.70 -6.42 -22.75
C GLY A 14 8.16 -6.85 -21.36
N ILE A 15 7.90 -8.11 -20.98
CA ILE A 15 8.35 -8.68 -19.69
C ILE A 15 9.89 -8.82 -19.66
N PHE A 16 10.51 -9.16 -20.80
CA PHE A 16 11.97 -9.33 -20.87
C PHE A 16 12.72 -8.00 -20.70
N ILE A 17 12.26 -6.91 -21.36
CA ILE A 17 12.86 -5.58 -21.21
C ILE A 17 12.64 -5.04 -19.78
N GLY A 18 11.45 -5.27 -19.20
CA GLY A 18 11.16 -4.90 -17.81
C GLY A 18 12.08 -5.60 -16.82
N LYS A 19 12.39 -6.88 -17.02
CA LYS A 19 13.29 -7.64 -16.14
C LYS A 19 14.76 -7.18 -16.25
N THR A 20 15.25 -6.87 -17.44
CA THR A 20 16.69 -6.60 -17.63
C THR A 20 17.10 -5.16 -17.30
N PHE A 21 16.18 -4.19 -17.37
CA PHE A 21 16.49 -2.79 -17.01
C PHE A 21 16.12 -2.44 -15.55
N PHE A 22 15.29 -3.23 -14.86
CA PHE A 22 14.87 -2.96 -13.46
C PHE A 22 15.45 -3.91 -12.41
N SER A 23 16.44 -4.74 -12.73
CA SER A 23 17.28 -5.38 -11.71
C SER A 23 18.55 -4.55 -11.50
N PRO A 24 18.62 -3.65 -10.51
CA PRO A 24 19.92 -3.29 -9.98
C PRO A 24 20.49 -4.58 -9.39
N ALA A 25 21.56 -5.09 -10.01
CA ALA A 25 22.43 -6.05 -9.35
C ALA A 25 22.92 -5.37 -8.06
N ILE A 26 22.33 -5.76 -6.93
CA ILE A 26 22.76 -5.28 -5.62
C ILE A 26 24.12 -5.97 -5.39
N ASP A 27 25.19 -5.23 -5.65
CA ASP A 27 26.54 -5.62 -5.25
C ASP A 27 26.56 -5.79 -3.73
N PRO A 28 26.73 -7.01 -3.18
CA PRO A 28 26.69 -7.23 -1.74
C PRO A 28 27.83 -6.51 -1.00
N THR A 29 28.86 -6.06 -1.72
CA THR A 29 29.99 -5.27 -1.21
C THR A 29 29.70 -3.76 -1.14
N LYS A 30 28.65 -3.24 -1.80
CA LYS A 30 28.18 -1.84 -1.66
C LYS A 30 27.10 -1.64 -0.59
N ILE A 31 26.56 -2.72 -0.02
CA ILE A 31 25.62 -2.68 1.12
C ILE A 31 26.31 -2.20 2.41
N ALA A 32 27.64 -2.13 2.44
CA ALA A 32 28.43 -1.64 3.58
C ALA A 32 28.32 -0.12 3.85
N LYS A 33 27.43 0.62 3.18
CA LYS A 33 27.04 1.99 3.55
C LYS A 33 25.51 2.12 3.63
N ALA A 34 24.90 1.32 4.50
CA ALA A 34 23.50 1.46 4.87
C ALA A 34 23.29 2.50 6.01
N ASP A 35 24.25 3.38 6.29
CA ASP A 35 24.15 4.39 7.37
C ASP A 35 23.77 5.79 6.88
N ASP A 36 23.43 5.97 5.60
CA ASP A 36 22.92 7.27 5.12
C ASP A 36 21.47 7.47 5.60
N PRO A 37 21.21 8.43 6.52
CA PRO A 37 19.88 8.65 7.06
C PRO A 37 18.86 9.09 6.00
N LEU A 38 19.32 9.72 4.91
CA LEU A 38 18.46 10.16 3.81
C LEU A 38 17.97 8.97 2.98
N LEU A 39 18.86 8.01 2.69
CA LEU A 39 18.50 6.80 1.96
C LEU A 39 17.57 5.91 2.79
N GLN A 40 17.82 5.79 4.09
CA GLN A 40 16.92 5.07 5.01
C GLN A 40 15.53 5.72 5.06
N ALA A 41 15.46 7.05 5.20
CA ALA A 41 14.19 7.77 5.21
C ALA A 41 13.42 7.61 3.88
N ALA A 42 14.11 7.64 2.74
CA ALA A 42 13.50 7.41 1.43
C ALA A 42 12.97 5.98 1.29
N ALA A 43 13.71 4.98 1.75
CA ALA A 43 13.28 3.57 1.73
C ALA A 43 12.06 3.33 2.63
N VAL A 44 12.06 3.90 3.84
CA VAL A 44 10.90 3.85 4.76
C VAL A 44 9.68 4.52 4.13
N ASN A 45 9.85 5.66 3.46
CA ASN A 45 8.77 6.34 2.75
C ASN A 45 8.19 5.46 1.64
N ALA A 46 9.03 4.94 0.75
CA ALA A 46 8.58 4.09 -0.36
C ALA A 46 7.83 2.85 0.14
N ARG A 47 8.33 2.20 1.20
CA ARG A 47 7.65 1.04 1.79
C ARG A 47 6.32 1.43 2.45
N THR A 48 6.28 2.56 3.13
CA THR A 48 5.05 3.09 3.73
C THR A 48 4.01 3.37 2.66
N GLN A 49 4.39 3.89 1.49
CA GLN A 49 3.45 4.11 0.39
C GLN A 49 2.84 2.83 -0.13
N ASN A 50 3.69 1.84 -0.41
CA ASN A 50 3.22 0.54 -0.86
C ASN A 50 2.23 -0.08 0.16
N TYR A 51 2.51 0.07 1.46
CA TYR A 51 1.60 -0.34 2.52
C TYR A 51 0.26 0.41 2.46
N LEU A 52 0.27 1.73 2.31
CA LEU A 52 -0.95 2.55 2.22
C LEU A 52 -1.78 2.21 0.98
N GLU A 53 -1.13 2.01 -0.18
CA GLU A 53 -1.78 1.63 -1.43
C GLU A 53 -2.48 0.27 -1.31
N LYS A 54 -1.76 -0.76 -0.84
CA LYS A 54 -2.35 -2.09 -0.60
C LYS A 54 -3.49 -2.04 0.40
N SER A 55 -3.33 -1.26 1.48
CA SER A 55 -4.38 -1.08 2.49
C SER A 55 -5.62 -0.41 1.89
N LYS A 56 -5.45 0.62 1.05
CA LYS A 56 -6.55 1.29 0.36
C LYS A 56 -7.30 0.35 -0.57
N VAL A 57 -6.59 -0.44 -1.39
CA VAL A 57 -7.20 -1.42 -2.28
C VAL A 57 -8.04 -2.43 -1.49
N LEU A 58 -7.49 -2.93 -0.37
CA LEU A 58 -8.20 -3.86 0.51
C LEU A 58 -9.47 -3.23 1.10
N LEU A 59 -9.36 -2.02 1.65
CA LEU A 59 -10.48 -1.31 2.29
C LEU A 59 -11.58 -0.96 1.28
N VAL A 60 -11.23 -0.47 0.09
CA VAL A 60 -12.20 -0.21 -0.99
C VAL A 60 -12.87 -1.51 -1.43
N GLY A 61 -12.12 -2.60 -1.53
CA GLY A 61 -12.68 -3.93 -1.79
C GLY A 61 -13.68 -4.35 -0.73
N LEU A 62 -13.38 -4.11 0.56
CA LEU A 62 -14.25 -4.46 1.67
C LEU A 62 -15.53 -3.61 1.69
N VAL A 63 -15.44 -2.30 1.41
CA VAL A 63 -16.61 -1.41 1.31
C VAL A 63 -17.57 -1.91 0.23
N ASN A 64 -17.03 -2.35 -0.90
CA ASN A 64 -17.79 -2.86 -2.03
C ASN A 64 -18.13 -4.36 -1.92
N PHE A 65 -17.78 -5.02 -0.81
CA PHE A 65 -18.11 -6.43 -0.61
C PHE A 65 -19.61 -6.60 -0.36
N GLU A 66 -20.25 -7.41 -1.21
CA GLU A 66 -21.64 -7.83 -1.10
C GLU A 66 -21.71 -9.34 -0.81
N PRO A 67 -22.20 -9.75 0.36
CA PRO A 67 -22.31 -11.16 0.72
C PRO A 67 -23.38 -11.87 -0.12
N GLY A 68 -23.06 -13.04 -0.63
CA GLY A 68 -24.03 -13.87 -1.38
C GLY A 68 -24.25 -13.45 -2.84
N ALA A 69 -23.46 -12.50 -3.36
CA ALA A 69 -23.38 -12.29 -4.80
C ALA A 69 -22.93 -13.59 -5.48
N GLN A 70 -23.73 -14.15 -6.37
CA GLN A 70 -23.43 -15.38 -7.12
C GLN A 70 -22.37 -15.15 -8.22
N ASP A 71 -21.46 -14.21 -8.02
CA ASP A 71 -20.40 -13.91 -8.97
C ASP A 71 -19.19 -14.82 -8.68
N PRO A 72 -18.73 -15.64 -9.64
CA PRO A 72 -17.48 -16.39 -9.52
C PRO A 72 -16.25 -15.51 -9.20
N GLN A 73 -16.35 -14.18 -9.40
CA GLN A 73 -15.32 -13.20 -9.04
C GLN A 73 -15.51 -12.54 -7.67
N SER A 74 -16.56 -12.90 -6.90
CA SER A 74 -16.75 -12.35 -5.55
C SER A 74 -15.55 -12.73 -4.68
N ILE A 75 -14.81 -11.72 -4.20
CA ILE A 75 -13.69 -11.92 -3.27
C ILE A 75 -14.29 -12.50 -1.98
N ASP A 76 -13.83 -13.69 -1.57
CA ASP A 76 -14.27 -14.29 -0.31
C ASP A 76 -13.61 -13.60 0.90
N LEU A 77 -14.23 -13.76 2.08
CA LEU A 77 -13.70 -13.20 3.34
C LEU A 77 -12.32 -13.77 3.70
N THR A 78 -11.98 -14.96 3.21
CA THR A 78 -10.66 -15.56 3.41
C THR A 78 -9.55 -14.71 2.81
N ARG A 79 -9.74 -14.20 1.58
CA ARG A 79 -8.76 -13.32 0.92
C ARG A 79 -8.58 -12.01 1.67
N PHE A 80 -9.66 -11.42 2.18
CA PHE A 80 -9.58 -10.21 3.01
C PHE A 80 -8.76 -10.46 4.28
N ARG A 81 -8.99 -11.58 4.98
CA ARG A 81 -8.21 -11.96 6.17
C ARG A 81 -6.72 -12.15 5.87
N GLN A 82 -6.40 -12.92 4.83
CA GLN A 82 -5.01 -13.18 4.45
C GLN A 82 -4.28 -11.90 4.08
N ALA A 83 -4.91 -11.03 3.30
CA ALA A 83 -4.34 -9.73 2.96
C ALA A 83 -4.14 -8.85 4.22
N SER A 84 -5.10 -8.84 5.14
CA SER A 84 -4.97 -8.13 6.41
C SER A 84 -3.81 -8.64 7.27
N GLN A 85 -3.65 -9.96 7.39
CA GLN A 85 -2.55 -10.57 8.16
C GLN A 85 -1.17 -10.13 7.62
N ASN A 86 -1.02 -10.12 6.30
CA ASN A 86 0.21 -9.66 5.65
C ASN A 86 0.49 -8.18 5.92
N LEU A 87 -0.56 -7.34 5.87
CA LEU A 87 -0.42 -5.91 6.14
C LEU A 87 -0.15 -5.62 7.63
N ILE A 88 -0.75 -6.38 8.56
CA ILE A 88 -0.45 -6.26 9.99
C ILE A 88 1.04 -6.54 10.25
N ALA A 89 1.59 -7.59 9.64
CA ALA A 89 3.01 -7.89 9.75
C ALA A 89 3.87 -6.72 9.22
N GLU A 90 3.49 -6.13 8.08
CA GLU A 90 4.19 -4.97 7.52
C GLU A 90 4.10 -3.72 8.43
N ALA A 91 2.95 -3.46 9.05
CA ALA A 91 2.75 -2.38 10.02
C ALA A 91 3.69 -2.51 11.23
N GLY A 92 3.90 -3.73 11.72
CA GLY A 92 4.84 -4.03 12.80
C GLY A 92 6.28 -3.60 12.52
N TYR A 93 6.71 -3.65 11.25
CA TYR A 93 8.03 -3.13 10.84
C TYR A 93 8.02 -1.61 10.58
N LEU A 94 6.93 -1.07 10.04
CA LEU A 94 6.86 0.34 9.65
C LEU A 94 6.75 1.28 10.85
N LYS A 95 6.01 0.91 11.90
CA LYS A 95 5.82 1.74 13.10
C LYS A 95 7.14 2.18 13.75
N PRO A 96 8.08 1.29 14.09
CA PRO A 96 9.37 1.72 14.66
C PRO A 96 10.20 2.54 13.67
N ALA A 97 10.19 2.20 12.37
CA ALA A 97 10.94 2.93 11.35
C ALA A 97 10.41 4.36 11.14
N LEU A 98 9.09 4.55 11.20
CA LEU A 98 8.45 5.87 11.12
C LEU A 98 8.71 6.70 12.38
N GLN A 99 8.83 6.08 13.56
CA GLN A 99 9.24 6.77 14.77
C GLN A 99 10.69 7.26 14.67
N GLN A 100 11.61 6.42 14.19
CA GLN A 100 13.03 6.77 13.98
C GLN A 100 13.20 7.94 12.99
N THR A 101 12.39 7.97 11.94
CA THR A 101 12.39 9.04 10.93
C THR A 101 11.51 10.25 11.31
N ARG A 102 10.97 10.29 12.55
CA ARG A 102 10.12 11.36 13.12
C ARG A 102 8.83 11.64 12.34
N GLN A 103 8.30 10.64 11.64
CA GLN A 103 7.09 10.75 10.82
C GLN A 103 5.82 10.42 11.61
N GLN A 104 5.56 11.19 12.67
CA GLN A 104 4.50 10.87 13.65
C GLN A 104 3.10 10.75 13.03
N ARG A 105 2.75 11.61 12.06
CA ARG A 105 1.43 11.57 11.41
C ARG A 105 1.23 10.29 10.61
N LEU A 106 2.24 9.88 9.85
CA LEU A 106 2.24 8.61 9.12
C LEU A 106 2.20 7.43 10.07
N GLY A 107 2.97 7.48 11.17
CA GLY A 107 2.91 6.46 12.22
C GLY A 107 1.51 6.30 12.83
N LYS A 108 0.80 7.41 13.05
CA LYS A 108 -0.62 7.38 13.51
C LYS A 108 -1.53 6.74 12.47
N LEU A 109 -1.39 7.08 11.19
CA LEU A 109 -2.18 6.48 10.12
C LEU A 109 -1.93 4.97 10.00
N VAL A 110 -0.65 4.55 10.04
CA VAL A 110 -0.29 3.12 10.04
C VAL A 110 -0.89 2.39 11.23
N ASN A 111 -0.89 3.01 12.41
CA ASN A 111 -1.51 2.44 13.61
C ASN A 111 -3.05 2.34 13.50
N ASP A 112 -3.71 3.39 12.99
CA ASP A 112 -5.15 3.37 12.74
C ASP A 112 -5.53 2.24 11.77
N LEU A 113 -4.71 2.04 10.71
CA LEU A 113 -4.87 0.96 9.75
C LEU A 113 -4.64 -0.41 10.37
N GLU A 114 -3.58 -0.59 11.15
CA GLU A 114 -3.29 -1.86 11.84
C GLU A 114 -4.48 -2.32 12.70
N LEU A 115 -5.11 -1.40 13.45
CA LEU A 115 -6.28 -1.72 14.26
C LEU A 115 -7.49 -2.18 13.44
N LEU A 116 -7.71 -1.59 12.27
CA LEU A 116 -8.78 -2.02 11.35
C LEU A 116 -8.43 -3.36 10.69
N LEU A 117 -7.18 -3.54 10.27
CA LEU A 117 -6.72 -4.78 9.65
C LEU A 117 -6.83 -5.95 10.62
N ILE A 118 -6.56 -5.76 11.92
CA ILE A 118 -6.78 -6.78 12.96
C ILE A 118 -8.25 -7.18 13.04
N GLN A 119 -9.18 -6.21 12.98
CA GLN A 119 -10.62 -6.52 12.97
C GLN A 119 -11.00 -7.32 11.72
N ILE A 120 -10.50 -6.93 10.55
CA ILE A 120 -10.74 -7.64 9.28
C ILE A 120 -10.12 -9.05 9.32
N ALA A 121 -8.93 -9.22 9.90
CA ALA A 121 -8.26 -10.51 10.01
C ALA A 121 -9.03 -11.51 10.90
N ASN A 122 -9.87 -11.01 11.80
CA ASN A 122 -10.66 -11.79 12.75
C ASN A 122 -12.12 -12.00 12.34
N LEU A 123 -12.48 -11.69 11.09
CA LEU A 123 -13.81 -11.97 10.53
C LEU A 123 -14.07 -13.50 10.45
N GLU A 124 -15.21 -13.99 10.96
CA GLU A 124 -15.68 -15.37 10.87
C GLU A 124 -16.89 -15.60 9.93
N ALA A 125 -16.77 -16.57 9.01
CA ALA A 125 -17.65 -16.75 7.85
C ALA A 125 -19.17 -16.93 8.14
N GLU A 126 -19.56 -17.31 9.35
CA GLU A 126 -20.95 -17.69 9.66
C GLU A 126 -21.82 -16.54 10.19
N ASN A 127 -21.25 -15.41 10.65
CA ASN A 127 -22.03 -14.29 11.24
C ASN A 127 -21.44 -12.87 11.00
N ASP A 128 -20.60 -12.70 9.99
CA ASP A 128 -19.78 -11.49 9.83
C ASP A 128 -20.45 -10.25 9.25
N LEU A 129 -21.69 -10.32 8.76
CA LEU A 129 -22.27 -9.17 8.05
C LEU A 129 -22.36 -7.93 8.94
N SER A 130 -22.82 -8.13 10.17
CA SER A 130 -22.84 -7.08 11.19
C SER A 130 -21.42 -6.62 11.57
N ALA A 131 -20.44 -7.54 11.65
CA ALA A 131 -19.06 -7.20 11.96
C ALA A 131 -18.41 -6.36 10.85
N ILE A 132 -18.69 -6.70 9.58
CA ILE A 132 -18.25 -5.95 8.41
C ILE A 132 -18.84 -4.54 8.43
N GLU A 133 -20.12 -4.38 8.78
CA GLU A 133 -20.76 -3.08 8.84
C GLU A 133 -20.21 -2.20 9.99
N VAL A 134 -19.86 -2.81 11.13
CA VAL A 134 -19.14 -2.14 12.22
C VAL A 134 -17.75 -1.68 11.75
N ILE A 135 -17.01 -2.52 11.01
CA ILE A 135 -15.70 -2.17 10.46
C ILE A 135 -15.84 -1.02 9.44
N LYS A 136 -16.81 -1.09 8.52
CA LYS A 136 -17.10 -0.02 7.55
C LYS A 136 -17.39 1.31 8.26
N SER A 137 -18.27 1.27 9.26
CA SER A 137 -18.63 2.44 10.07
C SER A 137 -17.41 3.03 10.81
N GLY A 138 -16.60 2.16 11.44
CA GLY A 138 -15.39 2.59 12.14
C GLY A 138 -14.31 3.15 11.21
N MET A 139 -14.23 2.66 9.98
CA MET A 139 -13.35 3.20 8.94
C MET A 139 -13.79 4.61 8.51
N ASP A 140 -15.10 4.81 8.31
CA ASP A 140 -15.69 6.09 7.92
C ASP A 140 -15.57 7.13 9.03
N GLU A 141 -15.90 6.78 10.27
CA GLU A 141 -15.77 7.65 11.45
C GLU A 141 -14.32 8.16 11.63
N ARG A 142 -13.34 7.29 11.38
CA ARG A 142 -11.91 7.64 11.47
C ARG A 142 -11.38 8.34 10.23
N GLY A 143 -12.17 8.47 9.17
CA GLY A 143 -11.80 9.11 7.90
C GLY A 143 -10.58 8.48 7.24
N ILE A 144 -10.45 7.16 7.27
CA ILE A 144 -9.21 6.45 6.87
C ILE A 144 -8.86 6.69 5.40
N LEU A 145 -9.82 6.50 4.50
CA LEU A 145 -9.60 6.70 3.07
C LEU A 145 -9.22 8.15 2.75
N LEU A 146 -9.81 9.12 3.46
CA LEU A 146 -9.43 10.53 3.35
C LEU A 146 -7.99 10.76 3.82
N LYS A 147 -7.60 10.21 4.99
CA LYS A 147 -6.23 10.32 5.50
C LYS A 147 -5.21 9.73 4.53
N ILE A 148 -5.51 8.60 3.89
CA ILE A 148 -4.66 8.00 2.85
C ILE A 148 -4.55 8.93 1.64
N ASN A 149 -5.68 9.42 1.10
CA ASN A 149 -5.68 10.32 -0.05
C ASN A 149 -4.89 11.62 0.22
N LEU A 150 -5.00 12.20 1.42
CA LEU A 150 -4.23 13.38 1.81
C LEU A 150 -2.72 13.10 1.88
N GLU A 151 -2.33 11.86 2.22
CA GLU A 151 -0.94 11.44 2.25
C GLU A 151 -0.38 11.26 0.83
N GLU A 152 -1.15 10.66 -0.07
CA GLU A 152 -0.81 10.53 -1.50
C GLU A 152 -0.64 11.91 -2.17
N MET A 153 -1.57 12.84 -1.91
CA MET A 153 -1.51 14.21 -2.44
C MET A 153 -0.26 14.97 -1.97
N ARG A 154 0.16 14.78 -0.71
CA ARG A 154 1.35 15.46 -0.17
C ARG A 154 2.63 15.07 -0.91
N GLN A 155 2.69 13.85 -1.43
CA GLN A 155 3.89 13.34 -2.08
C GLN A 155 3.95 13.67 -3.57
N THR A 156 2.79 13.87 -4.18
CA THR A 156 2.67 14.32 -5.58
C THR A 156 2.78 15.83 -5.72
N ALA A 157 2.63 16.58 -4.62
CA ALA A 157 2.84 18.02 -4.61
C ALA A 157 4.30 18.34 -5.03
N PRO A 158 4.51 19.17 -6.07
CA PRO A 158 5.85 19.56 -6.48
C PRO A 158 6.54 20.29 -5.32
N ARG A 159 7.74 19.84 -4.96
CA ARG A 159 8.64 20.61 -4.09
C ARG A 159 8.85 21.94 -4.81
N LYS A 160 8.38 23.06 -4.24
CA LYS A 160 8.74 24.39 -4.73
C LYS A 160 10.25 24.40 -4.89
N THR A 161 10.68 24.42 -6.14
CA THR A 161 12.09 24.42 -6.50
C THR A 161 12.54 25.87 -6.36
N ASP A 162 13.72 26.11 -5.81
CA ASP A 162 14.24 27.45 -5.52
C ASP A 162 14.33 28.37 -6.77
N GLU A 163 14.01 27.87 -7.97
CA GLU A 163 13.88 28.63 -9.22
C GLU A 163 12.76 29.70 -9.22
N ASP A 164 11.76 29.60 -8.33
CA ASP A 164 10.70 30.61 -8.22
C ASP A 164 11.12 31.83 -7.36
N VAL A 165 12.25 31.76 -6.65
CA VAL A 165 12.73 32.87 -5.81
C VAL A 165 13.54 33.90 -6.63
N GLU A 166 14.22 33.47 -7.70
CA GLU A 166 15.01 34.39 -8.55
C GLU A 166 14.19 35.13 -9.62
N ARG A 167 12.94 34.74 -9.89
CA ARG A 167 12.07 35.43 -10.87
C ARG A 167 11.17 36.51 -10.26
N GLY A 168 11.30 36.76 -8.96
CA GLY A 168 10.49 37.72 -8.21
C GLY A 168 11.28 38.86 -7.55
N ALA A 169 12.53 39.09 -7.95
CA ALA A 169 13.36 40.20 -7.46
C ALA A 169 13.62 41.23 -8.58
#